data_AF-A0A0D2FA33-F1
#
_entry.id   AF-A0A0D2FA33-F1
#
_cell.length_a   1.000
_cell.length_b   1.000
_cell.length_c   1.000
_cell.angle_alpha   90.00
_cell.angle_beta   90.00
_cell.angle_gamma   90.00
#
_symmetry.space_group_name_H-M   'P 1'
#
loop_
_entity.id
_entity.type
_entity.pdbx_description
1 polymer ?
#
loop_
_entity_poly.entity_id
_entity_poly.type
_entity_poly.pdbx_seq_one_letter_code
_entity_poly.pdbx_strand_id
1 'polypeptide(L)'
;MASPGRDQRRAPSGADWERFRPIFTHLYLEDNRPLPEVMKIMREHHGLWASEKMYKNKIKQWGLRKYLKEGEAKQIMEGEVPKTSRDLDLDSLKRKAERALKRKRSRKSSQPQASPFASELSPAASSPPPSPASEAVVPYSKPTEALQTIVVPSPEGFRIASVAEQFLFNLRGWTHDAFVHGDWDVMSSNQHNRGRQASRLLSSSLTAGINLFENGKQDLAWAQWGKAFAGFQNSELFKSWYYEIPMALLFEVGRVAFSGHRQLAQLLLKSVRRWAHTFLDPKDSRHALFSVFGELEVEQLRDLYPRAARSMYDGLKTRIDKRNKLLYEVRLNRALDLLWYDPDTDLTEWLPQISEVDAVSPGLSVYFMLLQAYRLVAQDQYDEAEEICSQVQRRLTTLREIPGGIDLWRVGLAYRRLGRQQHAKGRYADARRSFNTALKYVQNNNELSKSVLIEICQRQQSMANMMQDAEDVFFWTRMLESLEQDTKAQVIEELDVSKDDDEDDIENEKLLVKRRRISPNPSRSSTPARRGTW
;
A
#
# COMPACT_ATOMS: atom_id res chain seq x y z
N MET A 1 -31.63 -12.52 -32.95
CA MET A 1 -30.56 -11.53 -33.24
C MET A 1 -29.31 -12.30 -33.62
N ALA A 2 -28.71 -12.02 -34.77
CA ALA A 2 -27.61 -12.81 -35.32
C ALA A 2 -26.31 -12.62 -34.51
N SER A 3 -25.67 -13.72 -34.10
CA SER A 3 -24.36 -13.71 -33.43
C SER A 3 -23.29 -13.05 -34.32
N PRO A 4 -22.43 -12.17 -33.78
CA PRO A 4 -21.43 -11.47 -34.58
C PRO A 4 -20.35 -12.43 -35.10
N GLY A 5 -20.04 -12.33 -36.40
CA GLY A 5 -19.00 -13.13 -37.07
C GLY A 5 -17.58 -12.87 -36.55
N ARG A 6 -16.70 -13.87 -36.70
CA ARG A 6 -15.31 -13.91 -36.19
C ARG A 6 -14.46 -12.67 -36.48
N ASP A 7 -14.78 -11.90 -37.51
CA ASP A 7 -14.02 -10.70 -37.91
C ASP A 7 -14.19 -9.50 -36.94
N GLN A 8 -15.24 -9.49 -36.10
CA GLN A 8 -15.50 -8.38 -35.17
C GLN A 8 -14.71 -8.44 -33.85
N ARG A 9 -13.94 -9.51 -33.59
CA ARG A 9 -13.11 -9.66 -32.38
C ARG A 9 -11.70 -9.07 -32.51
N ARG A 10 -11.35 -8.50 -33.66
CA ARG A 10 -10.01 -7.94 -33.87
C ARG A 10 -9.85 -6.61 -33.13
N ALA A 11 -8.74 -6.45 -32.42
CA ALA A 11 -8.39 -5.19 -31.78
C ALA A 11 -8.30 -4.07 -32.85
N PRO A 12 -8.96 -2.91 -32.65
CA PRO A 12 -9.01 -1.87 -33.66
C PRO A 12 -7.64 -1.27 -33.96
N SER A 13 -7.38 -1.10 -35.26
CA SER A 13 -6.15 -0.52 -35.78
C SER A 13 -6.06 0.98 -35.50
N GLY A 14 -4.87 1.57 -35.69
CA GLY A 14 -4.69 3.02 -35.58
C GLY A 14 -5.62 3.81 -36.52
N ALA A 15 -5.89 3.28 -37.71
CA ALA A 15 -6.79 3.89 -38.69
C ALA A 15 -8.26 3.84 -38.24
N ASP A 16 -8.69 2.73 -37.62
CA ASP A 16 -10.04 2.62 -37.05
C ASP A 16 -10.27 3.67 -35.97
N TRP A 17 -9.28 3.88 -35.11
CA TRP A 17 -9.36 4.90 -34.06
C TRP A 17 -9.49 6.32 -34.61
N GLU A 18 -8.71 6.68 -35.63
CA GLU A 18 -8.82 8.02 -36.22
C GLU A 18 -10.14 8.20 -36.98
N ARG A 19 -10.67 7.15 -37.62
CA ARG A 19 -12.01 7.17 -38.23
C ARG A 19 -13.11 7.46 -37.21
N PHE A 20 -13.02 6.89 -36.01
CA PHE A 20 -14.04 7.03 -34.97
C PHE A 20 -13.80 8.17 -33.98
N ARG A 21 -12.65 8.85 -34.07
CA ARG A 21 -12.28 9.94 -33.18
C ARG A 21 -13.33 11.06 -33.08
N PRO A 22 -13.93 11.57 -34.18
CA PRO A 22 -14.93 12.63 -34.09
C PRO A 22 -16.17 12.20 -33.29
N ILE A 23 -16.67 11.00 -33.56
CA ILE A 23 -17.84 10.41 -32.90
C ILE A 23 -17.57 10.19 -31.41
N PHE A 24 -16.43 9.58 -31.08
CA PHE A 24 -16.04 9.36 -29.69
C PHE A 24 -15.93 10.68 -28.93
N THR A 25 -15.33 11.71 -29.57
CA THR A 25 -15.13 13.02 -28.96
C THR A 25 -16.46 13.72 -28.67
N HIS A 26 -17.39 13.68 -29.62
CA HIS A 26 -18.75 14.21 -29.46
C HIS A 26 -19.49 13.53 -28.30
N LEU A 27 -19.55 12.18 -28.29
CA LEU A 27 -20.20 11.42 -27.22
C LEU A 27 -19.56 11.66 -25.84
N TYR A 28 -18.24 11.71 -25.77
CA TYR A 28 -17.51 11.80 -24.51
C TYR A 28 -17.46 13.22 -23.93
N LEU A 29 -17.23 14.24 -24.77
CA LEU A 29 -17.08 15.63 -24.34
C LEU A 29 -18.36 16.46 -24.50
N GLU A 30 -19.01 16.41 -25.67
CA GLU A 30 -20.14 17.29 -25.99
C GLU A 30 -21.42 16.78 -25.32
N ASP A 31 -21.75 15.51 -25.52
CA ASP A 31 -22.86 14.82 -24.83
C ASP A 31 -22.56 14.56 -23.35
N ASN A 32 -21.29 14.69 -22.94
CA ASN A 32 -20.84 14.51 -21.55
C ASN A 32 -21.20 13.12 -20.98
N ARG A 33 -21.30 12.08 -21.82
CA ARG A 33 -21.60 10.69 -21.40
C ARG A 33 -20.44 10.08 -20.60
N PRO A 34 -20.73 9.20 -19.62
CA PRO A 34 -19.69 8.42 -18.94
C PRO A 34 -19.04 7.42 -19.91
N LEU A 35 -17.76 7.12 -19.68
CA LEU A 35 -16.98 6.25 -20.59
C LEU A 35 -17.66 4.88 -20.86
N PRO A 36 -18.22 4.17 -19.86
CA PRO A 36 -18.92 2.90 -20.10
C PRO A 36 -20.08 3.01 -21.10
N GLU A 37 -20.82 4.12 -21.08
CA GLU A 37 -21.92 4.37 -22.01
C GLU A 37 -21.41 4.67 -23.42
N VAL A 38 -20.35 5.48 -23.53
CA VAL A 38 -19.70 5.72 -24.83
C VAL A 38 -19.18 4.41 -25.43
N MET A 39 -18.56 3.54 -24.63
CA MET A 39 -18.11 2.22 -25.07
C MET A 39 -19.25 1.36 -25.58
N LYS A 40 -20.40 1.38 -24.90
CA LYS A 40 -21.60 0.66 -25.34
C LYS A 40 -22.09 1.17 -26.69
N ILE A 41 -22.20 2.50 -26.86
CA ILE A 41 -22.61 3.12 -28.14
C ILE A 41 -21.63 2.78 -29.26
N MET A 42 -20.32 2.92 -29.00
CA MET A 42 -19.27 2.60 -29.98
C MET A 42 -19.30 1.13 -30.42
N ARG A 43 -19.64 0.21 -29.51
CA ARG A 43 -19.81 -1.20 -29.82
C ARG A 43 -21.06 -1.44 -30.65
N GLU A 44 -22.21 -0.95 -30.20
CA GLU A 44 -23.53 -1.24 -30.79
C GLU A 44 -23.75 -0.55 -32.13
N HIS A 45 -23.31 0.70 -32.29
CA HIS A 45 -23.64 1.54 -33.46
C HIS A 45 -22.49 1.64 -34.46
N HIS A 46 -21.26 1.40 -34.01
CA HIS A 46 -20.06 1.59 -34.83
C HIS A 46 -19.21 0.33 -34.97
N GLY A 47 -19.56 -0.76 -34.28
CA GLY A 47 -18.82 -2.03 -34.34
C GLY A 47 -17.39 -1.94 -33.79
N LEU A 48 -17.06 -0.92 -32.98
CA LEU A 48 -15.72 -0.73 -32.44
C LEU A 48 -15.57 -1.52 -31.14
N TRP A 49 -14.89 -2.68 -31.22
CA TRP A 49 -14.63 -3.55 -30.08
C TRP A 49 -13.27 -3.24 -29.46
N ALA A 50 -13.25 -2.49 -28.36
CA ALA A 50 -12.03 -2.16 -27.64
C ALA A 50 -12.21 -2.28 -26.12
N SER A 51 -11.11 -2.61 -25.42
CA SER A 51 -11.09 -2.63 -23.96
C SER A 51 -11.12 -1.22 -23.37
N GLU A 52 -11.58 -1.09 -22.13
CA GLU A 52 -11.62 0.22 -21.44
C GLU A 52 -10.22 0.88 -21.40
N LYS A 53 -9.16 0.07 -21.25
CA LYS A 53 -7.76 0.53 -21.29
C LYS A 53 -7.41 1.21 -22.62
N MET A 54 -7.87 0.68 -23.75
CA MET A 54 -7.62 1.29 -25.06
C MET A 54 -8.32 2.64 -25.21
N TYR A 55 -9.58 2.75 -24.77
CA TYR A 55 -10.29 4.03 -24.76
C TYR A 55 -9.61 5.06 -23.85
N LYS A 56 -9.19 4.66 -22.64
CA LYS A 56 -8.43 5.54 -21.72
C LYS A 56 -7.12 6.03 -22.34
N ASN A 57 -6.42 5.16 -23.07
CA ASN A 57 -5.21 5.54 -23.81
C ASN A 57 -5.53 6.57 -24.90
N LYS A 58 -6.66 6.42 -25.62
CA LYS A 58 -7.09 7.35 -26.65
C LYS A 58 -7.54 8.70 -26.10
N ILE A 59 -8.26 8.71 -24.98
CA ILE A 59 -8.56 9.95 -24.22
C ILE A 59 -7.27 10.71 -23.89
N LYS A 60 -6.24 10.01 -23.42
CA LYS A 60 -4.92 10.59 -23.12
C LYS A 60 -4.20 11.07 -24.38
N GLN A 61 -4.18 10.25 -25.44
CA GLN A 61 -3.51 10.54 -26.71
C GLN A 61 -4.14 11.76 -27.40
N TRP A 62 -5.46 11.90 -27.38
CA TRP A 62 -6.19 13.00 -28.01
C TRP A 62 -6.37 14.22 -27.11
N GLY A 63 -5.89 14.18 -25.86
CA GLY A 63 -5.97 15.32 -24.94
C GLY A 63 -7.39 15.65 -24.47
N LEU A 64 -8.31 14.69 -24.47
CA LEU A 64 -9.72 14.93 -24.14
C LEU A 64 -9.91 15.16 -22.63
N ARG A 65 -10.11 16.42 -22.23
CA ARG A 65 -10.35 16.81 -20.82
C ARG A 65 -11.83 17.12 -20.57
N LYS A 66 -12.51 16.21 -19.87
CA LYS A 66 -13.92 16.36 -19.47
C LYS A 66 -14.16 17.40 -18.38
N TYR A 67 -13.17 17.65 -17.51
CA TYR A 67 -13.29 18.53 -16.35
C TYR A 67 -12.28 19.68 -16.42
N LEU A 68 -12.78 20.90 -16.18
CA LEU A 68 -11.96 22.10 -15.95
C LEU A 68 -11.55 22.17 -14.49
N LYS A 69 -10.34 22.67 -14.22
CA LYS A 69 -9.96 23.04 -12.85
C LYS A 69 -10.81 24.23 -12.39
N GLU A 70 -10.99 24.39 -11.09
CA GLU A 70 -11.77 25.50 -10.54
C GLU A 70 -11.20 26.87 -10.95
N GLY A 71 -9.87 27.03 -10.91
CA GLY A 71 -9.22 28.27 -11.36
C GLY A 71 -9.53 28.57 -12.82
N GLU A 72 -9.43 27.57 -13.70
CA GLU A 72 -9.75 27.70 -15.13
C GLU A 72 -11.24 28.03 -15.34
N ALA A 73 -12.14 27.39 -14.60
CA ALA A 73 -13.58 27.66 -14.68
C ALA A 73 -13.92 29.07 -14.18
N LYS A 74 -13.27 29.57 -13.12
CA LYS A 74 -13.45 30.95 -12.64
C LYS A 74 -12.95 31.96 -13.66
N GLN A 75 -11.75 31.77 -14.20
CA GLN A 75 -11.18 32.62 -15.25
C GLN A 75 -12.10 32.72 -16.48
N ILE A 76 -12.65 31.60 -16.93
CA ILE A 76 -13.59 31.57 -18.06
C ILE A 76 -14.90 32.32 -17.73
N MET A 77 -15.39 32.25 -16.49
CA MET A 77 -16.58 33.01 -16.06
C MET A 77 -16.30 34.51 -15.87
N GLU A 78 -15.06 34.86 -15.52
CA GLU A 78 -14.58 36.23 -15.33
C GLU A 78 -14.16 36.90 -16.66
N GLY A 79 -14.31 36.19 -17.79
CA GLY A 79 -14.05 36.72 -19.13
C GLY A 79 -12.61 36.56 -19.62
N GLU A 80 -11.73 35.93 -18.84
CA GLU A 80 -10.38 35.58 -19.26
C GLU A 80 -10.39 34.27 -20.05
N VAL A 81 -10.38 34.39 -21.39
CA VAL A 81 -10.27 33.23 -22.28
C VAL A 81 -8.82 32.71 -22.25
N PRO A 82 -8.58 31.44 -21.90
CA PRO A 82 -7.24 30.86 -21.93
C PRO A 82 -6.66 30.96 -23.35
N LYS A 83 -5.43 31.48 -23.48
CA LYS A 83 -4.72 31.65 -24.77
C LYS A 83 -4.59 30.37 -25.60
N THR A 84 -4.87 29.21 -24.99
CA THR A 84 -4.83 27.87 -25.59
C THR A 84 -6.15 27.43 -26.23
N SER A 85 -7.17 28.29 -26.30
CA SER A 85 -8.55 27.90 -26.63
C SER A 85 -9.16 28.69 -27.80
N ARG A 86 -8.32 29.16 -28.74
CA ARG A 86 -8.71 30.10 -29.81
C ARG A 86 -9.74 29.58 -30.82
N ASP A 87 -9.98 28.27 -30.87
CA ASP A 87 -10.93 27.63 -31.80
C ASP A 87 -12.20 27.08 -31.13
N LEU A 88 -12.43 27.38 -29.85
CA LEU A 88 -13.61 26.88 -29.13
C LEU A 88 -14.67 27.97 -28.98
N ASP A 89 -15.88 27.63 -29.42
CA ASP A 89 -17.09 28.45 -29.22
C ASP A 89 -17.19 28.92 -27.76
N LEU A 90 -17.29 30.24 -27.59
CA LEU A 90 -17.24 30.91 -26.30
C LEU A 90 -18.40 30.48 -25.39
N ASP A 91 -19.57 30.23 -25.98
CA ASP A 91 -20.76 29.77 -25.25
C ASP A 91 -20.59 28.35 -24.74
N SER A 92 -20.00 27.47 -25.55
CA SER A 92 -19.63 26.12 -25.14
C SER A 92 -18.61 26.11 -24.00
N LEU A 93 -17.65 27.04 -24.01
CA LEU A 93 -16.64 27.18 -22.96
C LEU A 93 -17.27 27.67 -21.64
N LYS A 94 -18.17 28.67 -21.71
CA LYS A 94 -18.93 29.19 -20.55
C LYS A 94 -19.82 28.11 -19.94
N ARG A 95 -20.58 27.37 -20.74
CA ARG A 95 -21.41 26.23 -20.26
C ARG A 95 -20.57 25.19 -19.53
N LYS A 96 -19.36 24.91 -20.01
CA LYS A 96 -18.43 23.96 -19.36
C LYS A 96 -17.93 24.49 -18.01
N ALA A 97 -17.64 25.79 -17.92
CA ALA A 97 -17.22 26.46 -16.69
C ALA A 97 -18.35 26.50 -15.63
N GLU A 98 -19.58 26.84 -16.04
CA GLU A 98 -20.76 26.82 -15.17
C GLU A 98 -21.01 25.43 -14.57
N ARG A 99 -20.95 24.39 -15.41
CA ARG A 99 -21.11 22.99 -14.96
C ARG A 99 -20.03 22.62 -13.93
N ALA A 100 -18.79 23.06 -14.13
CA ALA A 100 -17.69 22.81 -13.19
C ALA A 100 -17.93 23.50 -11.84
N LEU A 101 -18.40 24.74 -11.83
CA LEU A 101 -18.72 25.49 -10.62
C LEU A 101 -19.94 24.90 -9.88
N LYS A 102 -20.99 24.50 -10.60
CA LYS A 102 -22.19 23.87 -10.02
C LYS A 102 -21.84 22.56 -9.31
N ARG A 103 -21.02 21.70 -9.93
CA ARG A 103 -20.52 20.44 -9.31
C ARG A 103 -19.72 20.69 -8.03
N LYS A 104 -19.03 21.83 -7.92
CA LYS A 104 -18.28 22.17 -6.71
C LYS A 104 -19.18 22.74 -5.61
N ARG A 105 -20.16 23.57 -5.97
CA ARG A 105 -21.17 24.07 -5.02
C ARG A 105 -21.96 22.93 -4.39
N SER A 106 -22.40 21.95 -5.18
CA SER A 106 -23.08 20.76 -4.65
C SER A 106 -22.19 19.96 -3.70
N ARG A 107 -20.89 19.79 -4.02
CA ARG A 107 -19.90 19.13 -3.14
C ARG A 107 -19.63 19.89 -1.84
N LYS A 108 -19.64 21.22 -1.84
CA LYS A 108 -19.48 22.03 -0.62
C LYS A 108 -20.73 22.00 0.26
N SER A 109 -21.92 22.00 -0.35
CA SER A 109 -23.19 21.93 0.37
C SER A 109 -23.45 20.56 1.00
N SER A 110 -22.84 19.49 0.49
CA SER A 110 -22.94 18.13 1.05
C SER A 110 -21.85 17.83 2.10
N GLN A 111 -21.10 18.85 2.53
CA GLN A 111 -20.10 18.73 3.60
C GLN A 111 -20.65 19.37 4.88
N PRO A 112 -20.79 18.64 6.01
CA PRO A 112 -21.30 19.19 7.27
C PRO A 112 -20.38 20.32 7.76
N GLN A 113 -20.92 21.53 7.89
CA GLN A 113 -20.21 22.67 8.51
C GLN A 113 -20.28 22.53 10.03
N ALA A 114 -19.12 22.37 10.68
CA ALA A 114 -18.98 22.60 12.12
C ALA A 114 -18.84 24.11 12.37
N SER A 115 -19.76 24.66 13.16
CA SER A 115 -19.83 26.07 13.54
C SER A 115 -18.74 26.46 14.55
N PRO A 116 -18.15 27.68 14.48
CA PRO A 116 -17.19 28.18 15.45
C PRO A 116 -17.86 29.08 16.52
N PHE A 117 -17.59 28.81 17.81
CA PHE A 117 -17.79 29.74 18.94
C PHE A 117 -16.40 29.88 19.63
N ALA A 118 -15.70 31.03 19.53
CA ALA A 118 -15.76 32.23 20.40
C ALA A 118 -15.34 31.91 21.86
N SER A 119 -14.06 32.07 22.25
CA SER A 119 -13.40 33.29 22.80
C SER A 119 -13.81 33.68 24.24
N GLU A 120 -12.90 33.48 25.20
CA GLU A 120 -12.58 34.34 26.38
C GLU A 120 -11.44 33.67 27.19
N LEU A 121 -10.19 34.14 27.10
CA LEU A 121 -9.52 35.12 27.97
C LEU A 121 -9.33 34.68 29.44
N SER A 122 -8.10 34.26 29.80
CA SER A 122 -7.27 34.91 30.85
C SER A 122 -5.96 34.14 31.12
N PRO A 123 -4.79 34.82 31.20
CA PRO A 123 -3.49 34.23 31.52
C PRO A 123 -3.03 34.53 32.97
N ALA A 124 -2.18 33.69 33.56
CA ALA A 124 -1.31 34.08 34.67
C ALA A 124 -0.09 33.15 34.76
N ALA A 125 1.08 33.79 34.94
CA ALA A 125 2.41 33.22 34.93
C ALA A 125 2.76 32.48 36.24
N SER A 126 3.68 31.53 36.16
CA SER A 126 4.74 31.31 37.17
C SER A 126 5.85 30.39 36.61
N SER A 127 6.98 31.05 36.31
CA SER A 127 8.40 30.71 36.31
C SER A 127 8.92 29.25 36.43
N PRO A 128 10.06 28.92 35.78
CA PRO A 128 10.69 27.58 35.79
C PRO A 128 11.72 27.41 36.93
N PRO A 129 12.13 26.18 37.28
CA PRO A 129 13.33 25.93 38.08
C PRO A 129 14.55 25.56 37.20
N PRO A 130 15.79 25.84 37.67
CA PRO A 130 17.03 25.67 36.91
C PRO A 130 17.68 24.28 37.08
N SER A 131 18.60 23.94 36.18
CA SER A 131 19.47 22.76 36.22
C SER A 131 20.38 22.69 37.46
N PRO A 132 20.80 21.49 37.87
CA PRO A 132 22.14 21.27 38.41
C PRO A 132 23.01 20.50 37.41
N ALA A 133 24.18 21.06 37.14
CA ALA A 133 25.31 20.33 36.61
C ALA A 133 25.69 19.22 37.60
N SER A 134 26.00 18.02 37.09
CA SER A 134 26.74 17.03 37.85
C SER A 134 27.83 16.47 36.96
N GLU A 135 29.03 16.98 37.17
CA GLU A 135 30.28 16.42 36.70
C GLU A 135 30.44 15.01 37.29
N ALA A 136 30.58 14.02 36.43
CA ALA A 136 31.19 12.75 36.77
C ALA A 136 32.22 12.44 35.69
N VAL A 137 33.39 13.05 35.84
CA VAL A 137 34.60 12.67 35.10
C VAL A 137 35.02 11.30 35.66
N VAL A 138 34.73 10.23 34.91
CA VAL A 138 35.32 8.92 35.19
C VAL A 138 36.73 8.90 34.58
N PRO A 139 37.79 8.63 35.37
CA PRO A 139 39.13 8.50 34.83
C PRO A 139 39.20 7.29 33.90
N TYR A 140 39.63 7.53 32.67
CA TYR A 140 39.93 6.49 31.68
C TYR A 140 41.10 5.65 32.20
N SER A 141 40.79 4.50 32.81
CA SER A 141 41.79 3.50 33.17
C SER A 141 42.06 2.65 31.94
N LYS A 142 43.26 2.75 31.37
CA LYS A 142 43.73 1.80 30.34
C LYS A 142 43.73 0.39 30.95
N PRO A 143 42.98 -0.58 30.41
CA PRO A 143 43.20 -1.97 30.76
C PRO A 143 44.56 -2.37 30.15
N THR A 144 45.59 -2.41 31.00
CA THR A 144 46.84 -3.09 30.69
C THR A 144 46.69 -4.51 31.22
N GLU A 145 45.83 -5.29 30.58
CA GLU A 145 45.74 -6.73 30.76
C GLU A 145 45.96 -7.38 29.40
N ALA A 146 46.81 -8.40 29.42
CA ALA A 146 47.37 -9.05 28.26
C ALA A 146 46.31 -9.34 27.20
N LEU A 147 46.66 -9.06 25.94
CA LEU A 147 45.99 -9.57 24.76
C LEU A 147 45.78 -11.08 24.95
N GLN A 148 44.63 -11.48 25.48
CA GLN A 148 44.14 -12.82 25.33
C GLN A 148 43.88 -12.96 23.85
N THR A 149 44.72 -13.75 23.20
CA THR A 149 44.56 -14.19 21.82
C THR A 149 43.10 -14.59 21.67
N ILE A 150 42.31 -13.77 20.95
CA ILE A 150 40.95 -14.14 20.55
C ILE A 150 41.16 -15.33 19.61
N VAL A 151 41.03 -16.53 20.15
CA VAL A 151 40.94 -17.75 19.37
C VAL A 151 39.64 -17.64 18.60
N VAL A 152 39.71 -17.17 17.37
CA VAL A 152 38.60 -17.26 16.42
C VAL A 152 38.33 -18.76 16.25
N PRO A 153 37.17 -19.28 16.70
CA PRO A 153 36.87 -20.69 16.50
C PRO A 153 36.90 -20.98 15.00
N SER A 154 37.50 -22.11 14.62
CA SER A 154 37.43 -22.59 13.23
C SER A 154 35.96 -22.58 12.77
N PRO A 155 35.63 -22.05 11.58
CA PRO A 155 34.25 -21.93 11.10
C PRO A 155 33.49 -23.26 11.03
N GLU A 156 34.20 -24.39 11.09
CA GLU A 156 33.67 -25.74 10.87
C GLU A 156 32.91 -26.33 12.06
N GLY A 157 32.83 -25.62 13.21
CA GLY A 157 32.22 -26.12 14.45
C GLY A 157 30.87 -25.51 14.86
N PHE A 158 30.36 -24.48 14.19
CA PHE A 158 29.10 -23.84 14.60
C PHE A 158 27.89 -24.67 14.14
N ARG A 159 27.48 -25.65 14.95
CA ARG A 159 26.16 -26.27 14.81
C ARG A 159 25.10 -25.22 15.13
N ILE A 160 24.40 -24.74 14.12
CA ILE A 160 23.23 -23.86 14.30
C ILE A 160 22.20 -24.63 15.14
N ALA A 161 21.87 -24.09 16.31
CA ALA A 161 21.20 -24.82 17.39
C ALA A 161 19.71 -25.11 17.15
N SER A 162 19.04 -24.34 16.29
CA SER A 162 17.61 -24.48 16.01
C SER A 162 17.25 -23.95 14.63
N VAL A 163 16.07 -24.32 14.12
CA VAL A 163 15.49 -23.77 12.87
C VAL A 163 15.35 -22.25 12.94
N ALA A 164 14.98 -21.72 14.11
CA ALA A 164 14.90 -20.28 14.36
C ALA A 164 16.28 -19.60 14.23
N GLU A 165 17.35 -20.17 14.78
CA GLU A 165 18.70 -19.65 14.60
C GLU A 165 19.15 -19.73 13.14
N GLN A 166 18.78 -20.80 12.43
CA GLN A 166 19.08 -20.95 11.01
C GLN A 166 18.38 -19.88 10.17
N PHE A 167 17.12 -19.57 10.49
CA PHE A 167 16.40 -18.46 9.89
C PHE A 167 17.13 -17.13 10.09
N LEU A 168 17.53 -16.82 11.33
CA LEU A 168 18.24 -15.57 11.63
C LEU A 168 19.60 -15.48 10.92
N PHE A 169 20.32 -16.60 10.83
CA PHE A 169 21.58 -16.70 10.09
C PHE A 169 21.37 -16.46 8.59
N ASN A 170 20.39 -17.15 7.98
CA ASN A 170 20.07 -16.98 6.56
C ASN A 170 19.56 -15.57 6.26
N LEU A 171 18.84 -14.94 7.19
CA LEU A 171 18.39 -13.55 7.06
C LEU A 171 19.57 -12.57 7.04
N ARG A 172 20.60 -12.79 7.86
CA ARG A 172 21.85 -12.01 7.81
C ARG A 172 22.55 -12.19 6.47
N GLY A 173 22.67 -13.43 5.98
CA GLY A 173 23.22 -13.74 4.66
C GLY A 173 22.45 -13.01 3.56
N TRP A 174 21.12 -13.06 3.59
CA TRP A 174 20.27 -12.34 2.66
C TRP A 174 20.50 -10.82 2.69
N THR A 175 20.61 -10.20 3.87
CA THR A 175 20.92 -8.75 3.94
C THR A 175 22.27 -8.38 3.36
N HIS A 176 23.26 -9.28 3.47
CA HIS A 176 24.57 -9.09 2.87
C HIS A 176 24.48 -9.16 1.34
N ASP A 177 23.84 -10.20 0.80
CA ASP A 177 23.73 -10.36 -0.65
C ASP A 177 22.86 -9.27 -1.28
N ALA A 178 21.75 -8.91 -0.63
CA ALA A 178 20.91 -7.79 -1.06
C ALA A 178 21.74 -6.50 -1.18
N PHE A 179 22.63 -6.27 -0.20
CA PHE A 179 23.56 -5.14 -0.23
C PHE A 179 24.57 -5.24 -1.38
N VAL A 180 25.24 -6.39 -1.53
CA VAL A 180 26.27 -6.63 -2.56
C VAL A 180 25.71 -6.52 -3.97
N HIS A 181 24.48 -6.98 -4.21
CA HIS A 181 23.82 -6.86 -5.50
C HIS A 181 23.35 -5.43 -5.84
N GLY A 182 23.37 -4.49 -4.88
CA GLY A 182 22.95 -3.11 -5.10
C GLY A 182 21.43 -2.91 -5.25
N ASP A 183 20.64 -3.96 -5.08
CA ASP A 183 19.19 -3.97 -5.28
C ASP A 183 18.38 -3.72 -3.99
N TRP A 184 19.07 -3.36 -2.91
CA TRP A 184 18.49 -3.08 -1.59
C TRP A 184 17.81 -1.71 -1.48
N ASP A 185 18.22 -0.73 -2.29
CA ASP A 185 17.71 0.65 -2.23
C ASP A 185 16.49 0.87 -3.15
N VAL A 186 15.57 1.70 -2.70
CA VAL A 186 14.24 1.95 -3.26
C VAL A 186 14.29 2.68 -4.60
N MET A 187 15.47 3.21 -4.96
CA MET A 187 15.66 3.94 -6.21
C MET A 187 15.87 3.05 -7.45
N SER A 188 16.02 1.73 -7.32
CA SER A 188 16.99 1.08 -8.23
C SER A 188 16.48 0.00 -9.20
N SER A 189 15.23 -0.50 -9.17
CA SER A 189 14.74 -1.31 -10.31
C SER A 189 13.21 -1.43 -10.44
N ASN A 190 12.74 -1.63 -11.69
CA ASN A 190 11.36 -2.05 -11.97
C ASN A 190 10.99 -3.34 -11.22
N GLN A 191 11.97 -4.21 -11.01
CA GLN A 191 11.82 -5.48 -10.32
C GLN A 191 11.47 -5.29 -8.85
N HIS A 192 12.17 -4.38 -8.17
CA HIS A 192 11.89 -4.02 -6.77
C HIS A 192 10.45 -3.54 -6.58
N ASN A 193 9.96 -2.68 -7.48
CA ASN A 193 8.57 -2.20 -7.43
C ASN A 193 7.55 -3.32 -7.66
N ARG A 194 7.84 -4.28 -8.54
CA ARG A 194 6.98 -5.46 -8.77
C ARG A 194 6.95 -6.39 -7.57
N GLY A 195 8.10 -6.66 -6.95
CA GLY A 195 8.17 -7.45 -5.72
C GLY A 195 7.39 -6.81 -4.57
N ARG A 196 7.49 -5.48 -4.44
CA ARG A 196 6.69 -4.70 -3.49
C ARG A 196 5.19 -4.78 -3.78
N GLN A 197 4.77 -4.69 -5.03
CA GLN A 197 3.36 -4.86 -5.40
C GLN A 197 2.87 -6.28 -5.06
N ALA A 198 3.65 -7.31 -5.37
CA ALA A 198 3.32 -8.70 -5.08
C ALA A 198 3.16 -8.94 -3.56
N SER A 199 4.10 -8.47 -2.75
CA SER A 199 4.05 -8.56 -1.29
C SER A 199 2.81 -7.86 -0.70
N ARG A 200 2.43 -6.70 -1.25
CA ARG A 200 1.23 -5.97 -0.82
C ARG A 200 -0.07 -6.66 -1.18
N LEU A 201 -0.15 -7.23 -2.38
CA LEU A 201 -1.32 -7.99 -2.82
C LEU A 201 -1.52 -9.21 -1.93
N LEU A 202 -0.45 -9.96 -1.65
CA LEU A 202 -0.48 -11.07 -0.70
C LEU A 202 -1.03 -10.64 0.67
N SER A 203 -0.44 -9.61 1.26
CA SER A 203 -0.84 -9.09 2.59
C SER A 203 -2.30 -8.60 2.60
N SER A 204 -2.72 -7.93 1.52
CA SER A 204 -4.09 -7.45 1.34
C SER A 204 -5.09 -8.60 1.28
N SER A 205 -4.80 -9.64 0.48
CA SER A 205 -5.64 -10.82 0.34
C SER A 205 -5.73 -11.63 1.64
N LEU A 206 -4.62 -11.80 2.38
CA LEU A 206 -4.63 -12.46 3.69
C LEU A 206 -5.49 -11.68 4.70
N THR A 207 -5.30 -10.36 4.78
CA THR A 207 -6.10 -9.48 5.65
C THR A 207 -7.59 -9.53 5.31
N ALA A 208 -7.91 -9.45 4.02
CA ALA A 208 -9.29 -9.50 3.54
C ALA A 208 -9.94 -10.83 3.92
N GLY A 209 -9.23 -11.94 3.73
CA GLY A 209 -9.73 -13.26 4.09
C GLY A 209 -10.01 -13.42 5.59
N ILE A 210 -9.09 -12.96 6.46
CA ILE A 210 -9.31 -12.95 7.92
C ILE A 210 -10.57 -12.14 8.26
N ASN A 211 -10.65 -10.89 7.79
CA ASN A 211 -11.79 -10.02 8.09
C ASN A 211 -13.11 -10.64 7.60
N LEU A 212 -13.15 -11.19 6.38
CA LEU A 212 -14.35 -11.82 5.84
C LEU A 212 -14.76 -13.05 6.64
N PHE A 213 -13.78 -13.84 7.09
CA PHE A 213 -14.02 -15.02 7.92
C PHE A 213 -14.62 -14.63 9.27
N GLU A 214 -14.02 -13.65 9.95
CA GLU A 214 -14.52 -13.11 11.23
C GLU A 214 -15.95 -12.55 11.13
N ASN A 215 -16.34 -12.05 9.95
CA ASN A 215 -17.69 -11.56 9.65
C ASN A 215 -18.65 -12.65 9.13
N GLY A 216 -18.29 -13.94 9.25
CA GLY A 216 -19.14 -15.07 8.83
C GLY A 216 -19.26 -15.27 7.31
N LYS A 217 -18.45 -14.56 6.50
CA LYS A 217 -18.47 -14.62 5.03
C LYS A 217 -17.41 -15.60 4.52
N GLN A 218 -17.53 -16.85 4.92
CA GLN A 218 -16.52 -17.88 4.69
C GLN A 218 -16.17 -18.08 3.21
N ASP A 219 -17.16 -18.14 2.31
CA ASP A 219 -16.90 -18.33 0.87
C ASP A 219 -16.02 -17.21 0.28
N LEU A 220 -16.26 -15.97 0.72
CA LEU A 220 -15.43 -14.82 0.30
C LEU A 220 -14.05 -14.85 0.94
N ALA A 221 -13.95 -15.32 2.18
CA ALA A 221 -12.68 -15.51 2.85
C ALA A 221 -11.80 -16.51 2.11
N TRP A 222 -12.36 -17.66 1.74
CA TRP A 222 -11.67 -18.69 0.95
C TRP A 222 -11.20 -18.16 -0.40
N ALA A 223 -12.04 -17.38 -1.09
CA ALA A 223 -11.65 -16.75 -2.34
C ALA A 223 -10.45 -15.79 -2.17
N GLN A 224 -10.44 -14.97 -1.12
CA GLN A 224 -9.32 -14.08 -0.84
C GLN A 224 -8.04 -14.85 -0.47
N TRP A 225 -8.13 -15.92 0.32
CA TRP A 225 -6.98 -16.77 0.60
C TRP A 225 -6.50 -17.51 -0.65
N GLY A 226 -7.40 -17.91 -1.55
CA GLY A 226 -7.06 -18.43 -2.89
C GLY A 226 -6.21 -17.43 -3.68
N LYS A 227 -6.61 -16.15 -3.73
CA LYS A 227 -5.80 -15.07 -4.35
C LYS A 227 -4.43 -14.90 -3.68
N ALA A 228 -4.37 -15.01 -2.35
CA ALA A 228 -3.11 -14.98 -1.62
C ALA A 228 -2.18 -16.12 -2.06
N PHE A 229 -2.69 -17.36 -2.16
CA PHE A 229 -1.92 -18.50 -2.65
C PHE A 229 -1.52 -18.38 -4.13
N ALA A 230 -2.40 -17.87 -5.00
CA ALA A 230 -2.06 -17.57 -6.39
C ALA A 230 -0.91 -16.56 -6.49
N GLY A 231 -0.82 -15.61 -5.55
CA GLY A 231 0.29 -14.67 -5.42
C GLY A 231 1.67 -15.32 -5.29
N PHE A 232 1.76 -16.56 -4.77
CA PHE A 232 3.02 -17.30 -4.73
C PHE A 232 3.54 -17.66 -6.12
N GLN A 233 2.69 -17.77 -7.14
CA GLN A 233 3.13 -18.01 -8.52
C GLN A 233 3.85 -16.79 -9.11
N ASN A 234 3.66 -15.59 -8.54
CA ASN A 234 4.35 -14.40 -8.99
C ASN A 234 5.84 -14.44 -8.58
N SER A 235 6.70 -14.71 -9.56
CA SER A 235 8.15 -14.82 -9.31
C SER A 235 8.79 -13.58 -8.69
N GLU A 236 8.20 -12.39 -8.87
CA GLU A 236 8.71 -11.14 -8.30
C GLU A 236 8.63 -11.12 -6.76
N LEU A 237 7.73 -11.91 -6.17
CA LEU A 237 7.58 -12.06 -4.71
C LEU A 237 8.83 -12.65 -4.06
N PHE A 238 9.65 -13.40 -4.79
CA PHE A 238 10.81 -14.12 -4.23
C PHE A 238 12.11 -13.86 -4.97
N LYS A 239 12.06 -13.47 -6.26
CA LYS A 239 13.23 -13.10 -7.06
C LYS A 239 13.62 -11.64 -6.94
N SER A 240 12.80 -10.80 -6.30
CA SER A 240 13.20 -9.42 -6.04
C SER A 240 14.02 -9.33 -4.74
N TRP A 241 14.79 -8.26 -4.62
CA TRP A 241 15.53 -7.91 -3.40
C TRP A 241 14.78 -6.86 -2.57
N TYR A 242 13.46 -6.77 -2.72
CA TYR A 242 12.68 -5.82 -1.93
C TYR A 242 12.73 -6.21 -0.45
N TYR A 243 13.34 -5.31 0.35
CA TYR A 243 13.76 -5.57 1.71
C TYR A 243 12.66 -6.03 2.67
N GLU A 244 11.41 -5.66 2.41
CA GLU A 244 10.31 -6.05 3.28
C GLU A 244 9.85 -7.48 3.06
N ILE A 245 10.14 -8.14 1.94
CA ILE A 245 9.55 -9.45 1.63
C ILE A 245 9.76 -10.47 2.76
N PRO A 246 10.98 -10.72 3.25
CA PRO A 246 11.17 -11.72 4.29
C PRO A 246 10.42 -11.39 5.58
N MET A 247 10.46 -10.12 6.00
CA MET A 247 9.83 -9.68 7.25
C MET A 247 8.30 -9.60 7.13
N ALA A 248 7.79 -9.17 5.97
CA ALA A 248 6.37 -9.15 5.67
C ALA A 248 5.82 -10.58 5.65
N LEU A 249 6.48 -11.54 4.99
CA LEU A 249 6.04 -12.94 5.02
C LEU A 249 6.02 -13.48 6.47
N LEU A 250 7.08 -13.25 7.24
CA LEU A 250 7.13 -13.68 8.64
C LEU A 250 5.99 -13.07 9.48
N PHE A 251 5.78 -11.76 9.33
CA PHE A 251 4.70 -11.05 10.02
C PHE A 251 3.31 -11.54 9.63
N GLU A 252 3.05 -11.66 8.33
CA GLU A 252 1.74 -12.02 7.78
C GLU A 252 1.34 -13.44 8.17
N VAL A 253 2.28 -14.39 8.10
CA VAL A 253 2.02 -15.77 8.54
C VAL A 253 1.81 -15.84 10.06
N GLY A 254 2.62 -15.12 10.83
CA GLY A 254 2.43 -15.01 12.28
C GLY A 254 1.09 -14.38 12.64
N ARG A 255 0.65 -13.36 11.91
CA ARG A 255 -0.67 -12.75 12.05
C ARG A 255 -1.81 -13.71 11.74
N VAL A 256 -1.73 -14.44 10.63
CA VAL A 256 -2.72 -15.47 10.27
C VAL A 256 -2.86 -16.51 11.38
N ALA A 257 -1.73 -16.93 11.97
CA ALA A 257 -1.73 -17.85 13.11
C ALA A 257 -2.36 -17.23 14.36
N PHE A 258 -1.99 -16.01 14.70
CA PHE A 258 -2.53 -15.27 15.86
C PHE A 258 -4.03 -15.01 15.74
N SER A 259 -4.53 -14.80 14.52
CA SER A 259 -5.97 -14.70 14.20
C SER A 259 -6.71 -16.05 14.27
N GLY A 260 -6.08 -17.12 14.75
CA GLY A 260 -6.71 -18.44 14.95
C GLY A 260 -6.65 -19.37 13.75
N HIS A 261 -5.99 -18.99 12.64
CA HIS A 261 -5.92 -19.78 11.41
C HIS A 261 -4.61 -20.58 11.31
N ARG A 262 -4.32 -21.38 12.33
CA ARG A 262 -3.04 -22.12 12.45
C ARG A 262 -2.75 -23.04 11.27
N GLN A 263 -3.75 -23.77 10.76
CA GLN A 263 -3.57 -24.67 9.61
C GLN A 263 -3.23 -23.88 8.33
N LEU A 264 -3.88 -22.74 8.11
CA LEU A 264 -3.59 -21.84 6.99
C LEU A 264 -2.17 -21.28 7.10
N ALA A 265 -1.75 -20.86 8.30
CA ALA A 265 -0.38 -20.40 8.54
C ALA A 265 0.66 -21.49 8.19
N GLN A 266 0.41 -22.74 8.58
CA GLN A 266 1.29 -23.86 8.24
C GLN A 266 1.33 -24.12 6.72
N LEU A 267 0.21 -23.99 6.01
CA LEU A 267 0.18 -24.07 4.55
C LEU A 267 0.97 -22.94 3.89
N LEU A 268 0.87 -21.71 4.39
CA LEU A 268 1.64 -20.57 3.88
C LEU A 268 3.15 -20.81 4.03
N LEU A 269 3.62 -21.28 5.20
CA LEU A 269 5.03 -21.64 5.42
C LEU A 269 5.51 -22.69 4.41
N LYS A 270 4.73 -23.76 4.21
CA LYS A 270 5.04 -24.82 3.24
C LYS A 270 5.06 -24.28 1.81
N SER A 271 4.17 -23.36 1.46
CA SER A 271 4.13 -22.73 0.13
C SER A 271 5.37 -21.85 -0.13
N VAL A 272 5.85 -21.10 0.86
CA VAL A 272 7.13 -20.35 0.75
C VAL A 272 8.27 -21.32 0.44
N ARG A 273 8.41 -22.40 1.22
CA ARG A 273 9.46 -23.42 1.03
C ARG A 273 9.36 -24.10 -0.32
N ARG A 274 8.17 -24.55 -0.70
CA ARG A 274 7.92 -25.23 -1.98
C ARG A 274 8.34 -24.34 -3.14
N TRP A 275 7.98 -23.06 -3.09
CA TRP A 275 8.35 -22.12 -4.14
C TRP A 275 9.88 -21.98 -4.24
N ALA A 276 10.57 -21.78 -3.11
CA ALA A 276 12.02 -21.66 -3.05
C ALA A 276 12.72 -22.86 -3.71
N HIS A 277 12.34 -24.08 -3.32
CA HIS A 277 12.92 -25.32 -3.85
C HIS A 277 12.63 -25.55 -5.34
N THR A 278 11.57 -24.95 -5.86
CA THR A 278 11.14 -25.14 -7.26
C THR A 278 11.82 -24.15 -8.20
N PHE A 279 12.03 -22.91 -7.75
CA PHE A 279 12.33 -21.78 -8.65
C PHE A 279 13.62 -21.02 -8.34
N LEU A 280 14.26 -21.23 -7.18
CA LEU A 280 15.52 -20.57 -6.83
C LEU A 280 16.70 -21.52 -7.01
N ASP A 281 17.84 -20.96 -7.41
CA ASP A 281 19.11 -21.68 -7.42
C ASP A 281 19.50 -22.03 -5.97
N PRO A 282 19.84 -23.30 -5.64
CA PRO A 282 20.29 -23.69 -4.31
C PRO A 282 21.48 -22.90 -3.76
N LYS A 283 22.28 -22.25 -4.63
CA LYS A 283 23.40 -21.39 -4.25
C LYS A 283 23.00 -19.95 -3.90
N ASP A 284 21.74 -19.58 -4.15
CA ASP A 284 21.21 -18.24 -3.86
C ASP A 284 20.84 -18.12 -2.37
N SER A 285 21.24 -17.05 -1.69
CA SER A 285 20.86 -16.85 -0.27
C SER A 285 19.36 -16.75 -0.05
N ARG A 286 18.59 -16.34 -1.07
CA ARG A 286 17.12 -16.37 -1.02
C ARG A 286 16.59 -17.78 -0.94
N HIS A 287 17.23 -18.75 -1.61
CA HIS A 287 16.87 -20.16 -1.50
C HIS A 287 17.03 -20.60 -0.05
N ALA A 288 18.22 -20.40 0.54
CA ALA A 288 18.48 -20.77 1.94
C ALA A 288 17.47 -20.11 2.92
N LEU A 289 17.19 -18.82 2.75
CA LEU A 289 16.23 -18.10 3.60
C LEU A 289 14.79 -18.60 3.42
N PHE A 290 14.29 -18.75 2.20
CA PHE A 290 12.91 -19.15 1.97
C PHE A 290 12.66 -20.65 2.18
N SER A 291 13.69 -21.50 2.06
CA SER A 291 13.61 -22.92 2.40
C SER A 291 13.25 -23.15 3.86
N VAL A 292 13.87 -22.39 4.77
CA VAL A 292 13.71 -22.61 6.22
C VAL A 292 12.31 -22.19 6.73
N PHE A 293 11.56 -21.36 5.99
CA PHE A 293 10.18 -20.99 6.39
C PHE A 293 9.30 -22.21 6.62
N GLY A 294 9.38 -23.21 5.73
CA GLY A 294 8.56 -24.43 5.84
C GLY A 294 8.94 -25.34 7.02
N GLU A 295 10.00 -25.01 7.75
CA GLU A 295 10.46 -25.73 8.96
C GLU A 295 10.14 -24.97 10.24
N LEU A 296 9.76 -23.68 10.14
CA LEU A 296 9.35 -22.91 11.31
C LEU A 296 8.06 -23.47 11.90
N GLU A 297 8.03 -23.56 13.23
CA GLU A 297 6.81 -23.88 13.96
C GLU A 297 5.94 -22.63 14.09
N VAL A 298 4.64 -22.79 13.93
CA VAL A 298 3.69 -21.67 13.92
C VAL A 298 3.70 -20.92 15.26
N GLU A 299 3.89 -21.64 16.36
CA GLU A 299 3.98 -21.09 17.72
C GLU A 299 5.19 -20.18 17.92
N GLN A 300 6.29 -20.45 17.21
CA GLN A 300 7.54 -19.71 17.37
C GLN A 300 7.53 -18.39 16.59
N LEU A 301 6.60 -18.18 15.66
CA LEU A 301 6.62 -17.03 14.74
C LEU A 301 6.52 -15.68 15.48
N ARG A 302 5.67 -15.61 16.52
CA ARG A 302 5.51 -14.39 17.33
C ARG A 302 6.81 -14.02 18.03
N ASP A 303 7.44 -14.97 18.69
CA ASP A 303 8.65 -14.75 19.49
C ASP A 303 9.91 -14.58 18.62
N LEU A 304 9.92 -15.21 17.44
CA LEU A 304 10.97 -15.04 16.44
C LEU A 304 10.96 -13.64 15.82
N TYR A 305 9.78 -13.04 15.64
CA TYR A 305 9.64 -11.81 14.89
C TYR A 305 10.50 -10.63 15.42
N PRO A 306 10.51 -10.29 16.73
CA PRO A 306 11.39 -9.24 17.26
C PRO A 306 12.88 -9.51 17.02
N ARG A 307 13.30 -10.78 17.13
CA ARG A 307 14.68 -11.21 16.89
C ARG A 307 15.06 -11.04 15.42
N ALA A 308 14.16 -11.43 14.52
CA ALA A 308 14.31 -11.26 13.08
C ALA A 308 14.34 -9.77 12.68
N ALA A 309 13.48 -8.95 13.29
CA ALA A 309 13.44 -7.51 13.07
C ALA A 309 14.78 -6.85 13.42
N ARG A 310 15.33 -7.13 14.60
CA ARG A 310 16.66 -6.63 15.00
C ARG A 310 17.76 -7.17 14.09
N SER A 311 17.73 -8.46 13.76
CA SER A 311 18.71 -9.09 12.86
C SER A 311 18.73 -8.45 11.46
N MET A 312 17.56 -8.21 10.86
CA MET A 312 17.43 -7.48 9.60
C MET A 312 17.98 -6.05 9.72
N TYR A 313 17.54 -5.31 10.75
CA TYR A 313 17.90 -3.91 10.92
C TYR A 313 19.41 -3.71 11.11
N ASP A 314 20.04 -4.48 11.99
CA ASP A 314 21.48 -4.44 12.21
C ASP A 314 22.26 -4.83 10.93
N GLY A 315 21.69 -5.71 10.10
CA GLY A 315 22.33 -6.18 8.88
C GLY A 315 22.42 -5.05 7.87
N LEU A 316 21.34 -4.30 7.73
CA LEU A 316 21.26 -3.10 6.91
C LEU A 316 22.09 -1.96 7.50
N LYS A 317 21.97 -1.68 8.80
CA LYS A 317 22.65 -0.57 9.52
C LYS A 317 24.17 -0.65 9.44
N THR A 318 24.74 -1.86 9.38
CA THR A 318 26.20 -2.05 9.28
C THR A 318 26.75 -1.83 7.87
N ARG A 319 25.89 -1.76 6.85
CA ARG A 319 26.27 -1.70 5.43
C ARG A 319 25.82 -0.40 4.74
N ILE A 320 24.77 0.23 5.24
CA ILE A 320 24.10 1.38 4.64
C ILE A 320 24.40 2.65 5.45
N ASP A 321 24.52 3.78 4.76
CA ASP A 321 24.69 5.09 5.41
C ASP A 321 23.61 5.35 6.47
N LYS A 322 24.03 5.87 7.63
CA LYS A 322 23.14 6.08 8.80
C LYS A 322 22.00 7.07 8.54
N ARG A 323 22.15 7.97 7.56
CA ARG A 323 21.13 8.93 7.13
C ARG A 323 20.34 8.45 5.92
N ASN A 324 20.57 7.21 5.45
CA ASN A 324 19.76 6.65 4.38
C ASN A 324 18.32 6.43 4.87
N LYS A 325 17.37 6.94 4.09
CA LYS A 325 15.92 6.87 4.35
C LYS A 325 15.42 5.45 4.62
N LEU A 326 16.00 4.44 3.96
CA LEU A 326 15.61 3.04 4.12
C LEU A 326 15.68 2.58 5.58
N LEU A 327 16.72 2.98 6.32
CA LEU A 327 16.88 2.58 7.73
C LEU A 327 15.71 3.08 8.61
N TYR A 328 15.17 4.25 8.30
CA TYR A 328 14.03 4.83 9.02
C TYR A 328 12.71 4.15 8.65
N GLU A 329 12.58 3.62 7.44
CA GLU A 329 11.38 2.90 7.03
C GLU A 329 11.34 1.48 7.54
N VAL A 330 12.49 0.80 7.55
CA VAL A 330 12.64 -0.46 8.27
C VAL A 330 12.20 -0.24 9.72
N ARG A 331 12.74 0.79 10.39
CA ARG A 331 12.34 1.12 11.77
C ARG A 331 10.83 1.33 11.92
N LEU A 332 10.25 2.16 11.06
CA LEU A 332 8.81 2.46 11.07
C LEU A 332 7.96 1.19 10.89
N ASN A 333 8.30 0.34 9.91
CA ASN A 333 7.53 -0.87 9.63
C ASN A 333 7.68 -1.90 10.76
N ARG A 334 8.89 -2.06 11.32
CA ARG A 334 9.09 -2.94 12.49
C ARG A 334 8.32 -2.45 13.71
N ALA A 335 8.32 -1.15 13.98
CA ALA A 335 7.54 -0.58 15.08
C ALA A 335 6.02 -0.82 14.91
N LEU A 336 5.52 -0.68 13.68
CA LEU A 336 4.13 -0.98 13.33
C LEU A 336 3.77 -2.44 13.55
N ASP A 337 4.66 -3.35 13.16
CA ASP A 337 4.44 -4.80 13.27
C ASP A 337 4.49 -5.23 14.75
N LEU A 338 5.40 -4.66 15.55
CA LEU A 338 5.49 -4.92 16.99
C LEU A 338 4.25 -4.41 17.75
N LEU A 339 3.82 -3.17 17.47
CA LEU A 339 2.61 -2.60 18.06
C LEU A 339 1.34 -3.38 17.72
N TRP A 340 1.31 -4.05 16.57
CA TRP A 340 0.18 -4.90 16.22
C TRP A 340 0.05 -6.10 17.16
N TYR A 341 1.17 -6.70 17.59
CA TYR A 341 1.17 -7.81 18.54
C TYR A 341 0.92 -7.36 19.98
N ASP A 342 1.52 -6.24 20.36
CA ASP A 342 1.49 -5.73 21.73
C ASP A 342 1.49 -4.19 21.71
N PRO A 343 0.36 -3.55 22.03
CA PRO A 343 0.26 -2.10 22.06
C PRO A 343 1.18 -1.43 23.09
N ASP A 344 1.65 -2.17 24.11
CA ASP A 344 2.51 -1.68 25.19
C ASP A 344 4.00 -1.98 24.96
N THR A 345 4.34 -2.52 23.79
CA THR A 345 5.71 -2.89 23.45
C THR A 345 6.68 -1.71 23.52
N ASP A 346 7.90 -1.95 24.00
CA ASP A 346 8.95 -0.93 24.01
C ASP A 346 9.48 -0.67 22.59
N LEU A 347 9.25 0.55 22.11
CA LEU A 347 9.67 1.01 20.79
C LEU A 347 10.87 1.95 20.84
N THR A 348 11.56 2.10 21.97
CA THR A 348 12.67 3.04 22.13
C THR A 348 13.77 2.85 21.08
N GLU A 349 14.06 1.61 20.68
CA GLU A 349 15.02 1.29 19.61
C GLU A 349 14.52 1.68 18.20
N TRP A 350 13.20 1.73 18.02
CA TRP A 350 12.55 1.87 16.73
C TRP A 350 12.01 3.29 16.44
N LEU A 351 11.85 4.13 17.46
CA LEU A 351 11.33 5.50 17.36
C LEU A 351 12.46 6.53 17.48
N PRO A 352 13.10 6.94 16.38
CA PRO A 352 14.03 8.07 16.39
C PRO A 352 13.32 9.38 16.72
N GLN A 353 14.10 10.39 17.11
CA GLN A 353 13.58 11.73 17.34
C GLN A 353 12.96 12.29 16.06
N ILE A 354 11.82 12.98 16.17
CA ILE A 354 11.09 13.41 14.97
C ILE A 354 11.91 14.40 14.10
N SER A 355 12.78 15.19 14.73
CA SER A 355 13.72 16.10 14.07
C SER A 355 14.78 15.36 13.25
N GLU A 356 15.24 14.19 13.71
CA GLU A 356 16.13 13.30 12.96
C GLU A 356 15.43 12.77 11.70
N VAL A 357 14.16 12.37 11.83
CA VAL A 357 13.36 11.90 10.69
C VAL A 357 13.08 13.04 9.71
N ASP A 358 12.77 14.23 10.20
CA ASP A 358 12.53 15.43 9.37
C ASP A 358 13.75 15.78 8.52
N ALA A 359 14.97 15.65 9.07
CA ALA A 359 16.20 15.91 8.35
C ALA A 359 16.44 14.93 7.19
N VAL A 360 15.90 13.71 7.26
CA VAL A 360 16.03 12.69 6.21
C VAL A 360 14.87 12.73 5.23
N SER A 361 13.64 12.86 5.72
CA SER A 361 12.44 12.86 4.90
C SER A 361 11.24 13.44 5.67
N PRO A 362 10.84 14.70 5.43
CA PRO A 362 9.64 15.30 6.03
C PRO A 362 8.34 14.52 5.78
N GLY A 363 8.24 13.79 4.67
CA GLY A 363 7.09 12.90 4.42
C GLY A 363 7.06 11.66 5.33
N LEU A 364 8.22 11.23 5.84
CA LEU A 364 8.35 10.04 6.68
C LEU A 364 8.00 10.36 8.14
N SER A 365 8.31 11.57 8.60
CA SER A 365 7.96 12.02 9.95
C SER A 365 6.45 12.05 10.17
N VAL A 366 5.64 12.37 9.15
CA VAL A 366 4.18 12.25 9.20
C VAL A 366 3.73 10.84 9.62
N TYR A 367 4.37 9.79 9.10
CA TYR A 367 4.01 8.41 9.45
C TYR A 367 4.46 8.02 10.86
N PHE A 368 5.63 8.48 11.29
CA PHE A 368 6.09 8.31 12.69
C PHE A 368 5.19 9.05 13.69
N MET A 369 4.69 10.24 13.34
CA MET A 369 3.73 10.95 14.18
C MET A 369 2.39 10.22 14.26
N LEU A 370 1.88 9.68 13.15
CA LEU A 370 0.67 8.86 13.19
C LEU A 370 0.86 7.55 13.97
N LEU A 371 2.07 6.97 13.94
CA LEU A 371 2.44 5.84 14.79
C LEU A 371 2.43 6.24 16.28
N GLN A 372 2.97 7.41 16.62
CA GLN A 372 2.93 7.93 17.99
C GLN A 372 1.49 8.18 18.46
N ALA A 373 0.64 8.79 17.63
CA ALA A 373 -0.78 8.96 17.95
C ALA A 373 -1.49 7.61 18.19
N TYR A 374 -1.20 6.60 17.38
CA TYR A 374 -1.71 5.24 17.58
C TYR A 374 -1.30 4.68 18.96
N ARG A 375 -0.01 4.81 19.32
CA ARG A 375 0.53 4.36 20.59
C ARG A 375 -0.09 5.10 21.78
N LEU A 376 -0.20 6.43 21.69
CA LEU A 376 -0.83 7.25 22.73
C LEU A 376 -2.29 6.84 22.99
N VAL A 377 -3.07 6.57 21.93
CA VAL A 377 -4.43 6.03 22.08
C VAL A 377 -4.43 4.65 22.75
N ALA A 378 -3.45 3.79 22.44
CA ALA A 378 -3.32 2.51 23.12
C ALA A 378 -3.04 2.64 24.62
N GLN A 379 -2.28 3.66 25.00
CA GLN A 379 -1.90 3.99 26.38
C GLN A 379 -2.93 4.91 27.09
N ASP A 380 -4.11 5.11 26.48
CA ASP A 380 -5.19 5.96 27.00
C ASP A 380 -4.81 7.44 27.19
N GLN A 381 -3.81 7.92 26.44
CA GLN A 381 -3.33 9.31 26.38
C GLN A 381 -3.98 10.05 25.19
N TYR A 382 -5.25 10.40 25.32
CA TYR A 382 -6.06 10.88 24.20
C TYR A 382 -5.78 12.33 23.80
N ASP A 383 -5.52 13.21 24.77
CA ASP A 383 -5.28 14.63 24.50
C ASP A 383 -3.97 14.83 23.74
N GLU A 384 -2.92 14.11 24.15
CA GLU A 384 -1.64 14.08 23.46
C GLU A 384 -1.77 13.48 22.05
N ALA A 385 -2.60 12.45 21.88
CA ALA A 385 -2.85 11.86 20.57
C ALA A 385 -3.54 12.85 19.60
N GLU A 386 -4.51 13.62 20.08
CA GLU A 386 -5.20 14.66 19.30
C GLU A 386 -4.28 15.84 18.97
N GLU A 387 -3.38 16.22 19.89
CA GLU A 387 -2.34 17.22 19.62
C GLU A 387 -1.42 16.77 18.48
N ILE A 388 -0.94 15.53 18.53
CA ILE A 388 -0.12 14.94 17.46
C ILE A 388 -0.89 14.91 16.14
N CYS A 389 -2.19 14.54 16.15
CA CYS A 389 -3.02 14.56 14.94
C CYS A 389 -3.16 15.98 14.36
N SER A 390 -3.31 16.99 15.21
CA SER A 390 -3.35 18.41 14.80
C SER A 390 -2.02 18.87 14.20
N GLN A 391 -0.89 18.43 14.74
CA GLN A 391 0.44 18.68 14.15
C GLN A 391 0.60 17.97 12.79
N VAL A 392 0.13 16.73 12.66
CA VAL A 392 0.11 15.98 11.40
C VAL A 392 -0.69 16.72 10.33
N GLN A 393 -1.88 17.21 10.65
CA GLN A 393 -2.70 17.96 9.71
C GLN A 393 -1.99 19.22 9.20
N ARG A 394 -1.35 19.98 10.09
CA ARG A 394 -0.52 21.14 9.72
C ARG A 394 0.60 20.74 8.76
N ARG A 395 1.40 19.71 9.07
CA ARG A 395 2.47 19.22 8.18
C ARG A 395 1.95 18.75 6.82
N LEU A 396 0.79 18.08 6.79
CA LEU A 396 0.16 17.63 5.55
C LEU A 396 -0.25 18.80 4.65
N THR A 397 -0.63 19.96 5.19
CA THR A 397 -0.96 21.12 4.34
C THR A 397 0.25 21.57 3.51
N THR A 398 1.43 21.69 4.14
CA THR A 398 2.69 22.05 3.49
C THR A 398 3.19 20.97 2.54
N LEU A 399 3.23 19.70 2.98
CA LEU A 399 3.82 18.62 2.18
C LEU A 399 3.02 18.30 0.91
N ARG A 400 1.71 18.58 0.90
CA ARG A 400 0.86 18.38 -0.27
C ARG A 400 1.14 19.36 -1.40
N GLU A 401 1.80 20.48 -1.12
CA GLU A 401 2.22 21.45 -2.13
C GLU A 401 3.49 21.00 -2.86
N ILE A 402 4.24 20.06 -2.26
CA ILE A 402 5.49 19.51 -2.82
C ILE A 402 5.18 18.23 -3.60
N PRO A 403 5.38 18.18 -4.93
CA PRO A 403 5.14 16.98 -5.72
C PRO A 403 6.00 15.80 -5.25
N GLY A 404 5.37 14.71 -4.80
CA GLY A 404 6.06 13.55 -4.24
C GLY A 404 6.58 13.75 -2.81
N GLY A 405 6.20 14.83 -2.13
CA GLY A 405 6.56 15.08 -0.74
C GLY A 405 5.86 14.16 0.26
N ILE A 406 4.71 13.60 -0.10
CA ILE A 406 3.94 12.67 0.73
C ILE A 406 3.14 11.68 -0.12
N ASP A 407 3.07 10.43 0.35
CA ASP A 407 2.14 9.44 -0.21
C ASP A 407 0.84 9.44 0.57
N LEU A 408 -0.18 10.03 -0.03
CA LEU A 408 -1.49 10.11 0.58
C LEU A 408 -2.10 8.73 0.82
N TRP A 409 -1.81 7.73 -0.02
CA TRP A 409 -2.35 6.40 0.19
C TRP A 409 -1.81 5.78 1.49
N ARG A 410 -0.50 5.86 1.74
CA ARG A 410 0.12 5.47 3.02
C ARG A 410 -0.39 6.29 4.21
N VAL A 411 -0.68 7.59 4.03
CA VAL A 411 -1.34 8.40 5.06
C VAL A 411 -2.73 7.82 5.39
N GLY A 412 -3.50 7.44 4.37
CA GLY A 412 -4.79 6.79 4.55
C GLY A 412 -4.70 5.48 5.33
N LEU A 413 -3.69 4.65 5.06
CA LEU A 413 -3.44 3.43 5.82
C LEU A 413 -3.05 3.69 7.28
N ALA A 414 -2.29 4.75 7.54
CA ALA A 414 -1.92 5.13 8.90
C ALA A 414 -3.14 5.62 9.70
N TYR A 415 -4.00 6.46 9.11
CA TYR A 415 -5.27 6.84 9.71
C TYR A 415 -6.23 5.65 9.90
N ARG A 416 -6.22 4.67 8.99
CA ARG A 416 -6.98 3.42 9.17
C ARG A 416 -6.54 2.69 10.44
N ARG A 417 -5.22 2.55 10.66
CA ARG A 417 -4.68 1.90 11.87
C ARG A 417 -5.05 2.68 13.14
N LEU A 418 -4.89 4.00 13.13
CA LEU A 418 -5.32 4.88 14.23
C LEU A 418 -6.82 4.70 14.53
N GLY A 419 -7.66 4.68 13.50
CA GLY A 419 -9.10 4.45 13.63
C GLY A 419 -9.45 3.10 14.25
N ARG A 420 -8.71 2.02 13.94
CA ARG A 420 -8.89 0.71 14.60
C ARG A 420 -8.59 0.80 16.10
N GLN A 421 -7.52 1.49 16.49
CA GLN A 421 -7.15 1.62 17.90
C GLN A 421 -8.18 2.44 18.68
N GLN A 422 -8.61 3.56 18.12
CA GLN A 422 -9.67 4.40 18.69
C GLN A 422 -10.98 3.60 18.83
N HIS A 423 -11.35 2.82 17.80
CA HIS A 423 -12.50 1.95 17.86
C HIS A 423 -12.38 0.89 18.97
N ALA A 424 -11.21 0.25 19.10
CA ALA A 424 -10.96 -0.75 20.13
C ALA A 424 -11.07 -0.17 21.55
N LYS A 425 -10.69 1.11 21.73
CA LYS A 425 -10.84 1.88 22.97
C LYS A 425 -12.24 2.49 23.17
N GLY A 426 -13.22 2.18 22.31
CA GLY A 426 -14.59 2.72 22.40
C GLY A 426 -14.71 4.22 22.06
N ARG A 427 -13.67 4.84 21.50
CA ARG A 427 -13.64 6.25 21.07
C ARG A 427 -14.25 6.38 19.66
N TYR A 428 -15.53 6.04 19.52
CA TYR A 428 -16.19 5.92 18.21
C TYR A 428 -16.22 7.23 17.41
N ALA A 429 -16.36 8.38 18.06
CA ALA A 429 -16.32 9.68 17.39
C ALA A 429 -14.94 9.96 16.76
N ASP A 430 -13.85 9.63 17.48
CA ASP A 430 -12.48 9.83 17.01
C ASP A 430 -12.15 8.83 15.90
N ALA A 431 -12.54 7.57 16.11
CA ALA A 431 -12.42 6.51 15.11
C ALA A 431 -13.15 6.87 13.81
N ARG A 432 -14.37 7.42 13.87
CA ARG A 432 -15.13 7.92 12.71
C ARG A 432 -14.36 9.00 11.95
N ARG A 433 -13.72 9.97 12.64
CA ARG A 433 -12.87 11.00 11.99
C ARG A 433 -11.66 10.37 11.29
N SER A 434 -10.98 9.43 11.95
CA SER A 434 -9.82 8.72 11.40
C SER A 434 -10.19 7.87 10.18
N PHE A 435 -11.27 7.09 10.25
CA PHE A 435 -11.74 6.28 9.11
C PHE A 435 -12.24 7.14 7.94
N ASN A 436 -12.88 8.28 8.19
CA ASN A 436 -13.22 9.23 7.13
C ASN A 436 -11.99 9.79 6.43
N THR A 437 -10.94 10.09 7.20
CA THR A 437 -9.65 10.54 6.65
C THR A 437 -8.96 9.43 5.87
N ALA A 438 -8.99 8.19 6.36
CA ALA A 438 -8.50 7.02 5.65
C ALA A 438 -9.22 6.85 4.31
N LEU A 439 -10.55 6.84 4.31
CA LEU A 439 -11.40 6.71 3.13
C LEU A 439 -11.05 7.74 2.06
N LYS A 440 -10.95 9.01 2.45
CA LYS A 440 -10.61 10.13 1.57
C LYS A 440 -9.33 9.86 0.76
N TYR A 441 -8.34 9.23 1.38
CA TYR A 441 -7.04 9.00 0.78
C TYR A 441 -6.90 7.66 0.04
N VAL A 442 -7.63 6.61 0.45
CA VAL A 442 -7.49 5.28 -0.17
C VAL A 442 -8.47 5.04 -1.32
N GLN A 443 -9.61 5.73 -1.37
CA GLN A 443 -10.71 5.46 -2.31
C GLN A 443 -10.35 5.52 -3.81
N ASN A 444 -9.24 6.16 -4.19
CA ASN A 444 -8.85 6.35 -5.59
C ASN A 444 -7.87 5.28 -6.13
N ASN A 445 -7.50 4.27 -5.33
CA ASN A 445 -6.51 3.25 -5.71
C ASN A 445 -7.16 1.86 -5.90
N ASN A 446 -7.80 1.64 -7.04
CA ASN A 446 -8.70 0.50 -7.27
C ASN A 446 -8.14 -0.90 -6.95
N GLU A 447 -6.86 -1.18 -7.21
CA GLU A 447 -6.31 -2.53 -7.01
C GLU A 447 -6.08 -2.85 -5.53
N LEU A 448 -5.63 -1.87 -4.74
CA LEU A 448 -5.31 -2.04 -3.33
C LEU A 448 -6.43 -1.55 -2.40
N SER A 449 -7.41 -0.81 -2.92
CA SER A 449 -8.42 -0.15 -2.10
C SER A 449 -9.56 -1.08 -1.71
N LYS A 450 -9.93 -2.09 -2.50
CA LYS A 450 -11.20 -2.82 -2.26
C LYS A 450 -11.29 -3.46 -0.87
N SER A 451 -10.30 -4.26 -0.48
CA SER A 451 -10.24 -4.87 0.86
C SER A 451 -10.22 -3.83 1.97
N VAL A 452 -9.44 -2.76 1.75
CA VAL A 452 -9.32 -1.62 2.68
C VAL A 452 -10.66 -0.89 2.83
N LEU A 453 -11.39 -0.70 1.73
CA LEU A 453 -12.69 -0.02 1.68
C LEU A 453 -13.77 -0.85 2.35
N ILE A 454 -13.81 -2.16 2.11
CA ILE A 454 -14.73 -3.10 2.79
C ILE A 454 -14.56 -2.98 4.30
N GLU A 455 -13.33 -3.05 4.78
CA GLU A 455 -13.04 -2.93 6.22
C GLU A 455 -13.43 -1.56 6.77
N ILE A 456 -13.11 -0.47 6.07
CA ILE A 456 -13.54 0.89 6.48
C ILE A 456 -15.07 0.95 6.58
N CYS A 457 -15.80 0.40 5.60
CA CYS A 457 -17.27 0.39 5.62
C CYS A 457 -17.82 -0.47 6.77
N GLN A 458 -17.24 -1.65 7.05
CA GLN A 458 -17.62 -2.48 8.18
C GLN A 458 -17.43 -1.75 9.52
N ARG A 459 -16.30 -1.07 9.70
CA ARG A 459 -16.01 -0.31 10.92
C ARG A 459 -16.94 0.90 11.05
N GLN A 460 -17.21 1.61 9.97
CA GLN A 460 -18.15 2.73 9.97
C GLN A 460 -19.58 2.28 10.29
N GLN A 461 -20.05 1.18 9.71
CA GLN A 461 -21.35 0.59 10.03
C GLN A 461 -21.41 0.16 11.51
N SER A 462 -20.36 -0.49 12.03
CA SER A 462 -20.28 -0.89 13.43
C SER A 462 -20.36 0.30 14.38
N MET A 463 -19.58 1.36 14.12
CA MET A 463 -19.63 2.58 14.93
C MET A 463 -20.98 3.29 14.82
N ALA A 464 -21.57 3.35 13.64
CA ALA A 464 -22.90 3.95 13.43
C ALA A 464 -23.98 3.22 14.25
N ASN A 465 -23.92 1.89 14.32
CA ASN A 465 -24.80 1.10 15.19
C ASN A 465 -24.57 1.43 16.67
N MET A 466 -23.32 1.49 17.13
CA MET A 466 -22.98 1.82 18.53
C MET A 466 -23.41 3.24 18.90
N MET A 467 -23.39 4.17 17.94
CA MET A 467 -23.82 5.56 18.10
C MET A 467 -25.31 5.78 17.83
N GLN A 468 -26.06 4.73 17.47
CA GLN A 468 -27.49 4.80 17.11
C GLN A 468 -27.80 5.78 15.96
N ASP A 469 -26.89 5.89 15.00
CA ASP A 469 -27.00 6.75 13.80
C ASP A 469 -27.61 5.95 12.63
N ALA A 470 -28.94 5.89 12.57
CA ALA A 470 -29.67 5.04 11.61
C ALA A 470 -29.40 5.41 10.13
N GLU A 471 -29.16 6.69 9.83
CA GLU A 471 -28.85 7.16 8.47
C GLU A 471 -27.48 6.64 8.02
N ASP A 472 -26.46 6.76 8.87
CA ASP A 472 -25.13 6.23 8.58
C ASP A 472 -25.16 4.70 8.50
N VAL A 473 -25.88 4.00 9.38
CA VAL A 473 -26.04 2.54 9.29
C VAL A 473 -26.56 2.14 7.91
N PHE A 474 -27.64 2.79 7.44
CA PHE A 474 -28.18 2.51 6.11
C PHE A 474 -27.17 2.80 5.00
N PHE A 475 -26.50 3.96 5.04
CA PHE A 475 -25.52 4.35 4.04
C PHE A 475 -24.35 3.35 3.94
N TRP A 476 -23.74 3.01 5.07
CA TRP A 476 -22.59 2.11 5.11
C TRP A 476 -22.97 0.67 4.75
N THR A 477 -24.18 0.23 5.10
CA THR A 477 -24.71 -1.08 4.68
C THR A 477 -24.76 -1.19 3.16
N ARG A 478 -25.35 -0.21 2.47
CA ARG A 478 -25.45 -0.24 1.00
C ARG A 478 -24.09 -0.15 0.31
N MET A 479 -23.18 0.67 0.85
CA MET A 479 -21.82 0.76 0.33
C MET A 479 -21.08 -0.58 0.47
N LEU A 480 -21.22 -1.23 1.62
CA LEU A 480 -20.62 -2.53 1.89
C LEU A 480 -21.16 -3.61 0.95
N GLU A 481 -22.49 -3.69 0.76
CA GLU A 481 -23.13 -4.62 -0.18
C GLU A 481 -22.59 -4.45 -1.61
N SER A 482 -22.46 -3.21 -2.08
CA SER A 482 -21.90 -2.92 -3.41
C SER A 482 -20.46 -3.39 -3.54
N LEU A 483 -19.60 -3.10 -2.55
CA LEU A 483 -18.20 -3.51 -2.58
C LEU A 483 -18.03 -5.03 -2.52
N GLU A 484 -18.90 -5.73 -1.80
CA GLU A 484 -18.88 -7.18 -1.68
C GLU A 484 -19.38 -7.87 -2.94
N GLN A 485 -20.40 -7.33 -3.61
CA GLN A 485 -20.85 -7.81 -4.92
C GLN A 485 -19.75 -7.65 -5.97
N ASP A 486 -19.08 -6.50 -6.01
CA ASP A 486 -17.93 -6.26 -6.90
C ASP A 486 -16.77 -7.23 -6.62
N THR A 487 -16.57 -7.62 -5.36
CA THR A 487 -15.54 -8.57 -4.97
C THR A 487 -15.91 -9.99 -5.40
N LYS A 488 -17.18 -10.39 -5.21
CA LYS A 488 -17.71 -11.67 -5.71
C LYS A 488 -17.54 -11.80 -7.22
N ALA A 489 -17.91 -10.77 -7.98
CA ALA A 489 -17.80 -10.78 -9.43
C ALA A 489 -16.35 -11.00 -9.91
N GLN A 490 -15.38 -10.32 -9.29
CA GLN A 490 -13.96 -10.50 -9.62
C GLN A 490 -13.41 -11.89 -9.30
N VAL A 491 -13.93 -12.53 -8.25
CA VAL A 491 -13.54 -13.90 -7.91
C VAL A 491 -14.05 -14.87 -8.97
N ILE A 492 -15.29 -14.68 -9.45
CA ILE A 492 -15.88 -15.54 -10.48
C ILE A 492 -15.13 -15.39 -11.81
N GLU A 493 -14.84 -14.15 -12.23
CA GLU A 493 -14.09 -13.89 -13.47
C GLU A 493 -12.68 -14.53 -13.44
N GLU A 494 -11.96 -14.47 -12.32
CA GLU A 494 -10.62 -15.06 -12.21
C GLU A 494 -10.65 -16.60 -12.21
N LEU A 495 -11.70 -17.22 -11.66
CA LEU A 495 -11.86 -18.68 -11.65
C LEU A 495 -12.27 -19.23 -13.03
N ASP A 496 -13.07 -18.49 -13.81
CA ASP A 496 -13.45 -18.91 -15.17
C ASP A 496 -12.26 -18.79 -16.14
N VAL A 497 -11.42 -17.76 -16.01
CA VAL A 497 -10.20 -17.63 -16.84
C VAL A 497 -9.22 -18.79 -16.59
N SER A 498 -9.09 -19.27 -15.34
CA SER A 498 -8.23 -20.44 -15.07
C SER A 498 -8.75 -21.74 -15.68
N LYS A 499 -10.06 -21.88 -15.93
CA LYS A 499 -10.62 -23.08 -16.57
C LYS A 499 -10.42 -23.10 -18.07
N ASP A 500 -10.51 -21.93 -18.71
CA ASP A 500 -10.27 -21.82 -20.16
C ASP A 500 -8.79 -22.02 -20.51
N ASP A 501 -7.87 -21.60 -19.64
CA ASP A 501 -6.42 -21.86 -19.83
C ASP A 501 -6.06 -23.35 -19.60
N ASP A 502 -6.75 -24.04 -18.67
CA ASP A 502 -6.53 -25.47 -18.41
C ASP A 502 -7.12 -26.39 -19.50
N GLU A 503 -8.13 -25.96 -20.28
CA GLU A 503 -8.67 -26.74 -21.40
C GLU A 503 -7.85 -26.61 -22.69
N ASP A 504 -7.14 -25.50 -22.90
CA ASP A 504 -6.29 -25.28 -24.08
C ASP A 504 -4.82 -25.77 -23.90
N ASP A 505 -4.36 -26.03 -22.67
CA ASP A 505 -2.99 -26.51 -22.40
C ASP A 505 -2.83 -28.06 -22.39
N ILE A 506 -3.93 -28.82 -22.43
CA ILE A 506 -3.88 -30.31 -22.44
C ILE A 506 -3.41 -30.86 -23.80
N GLU A 507 -3.42 -30.08 -24.88
CA GLU A 507 -2.92 -30.52 -26.20
C GLU A 507 -1.47 -30.10 -26.51
N ASN A 508 -0.82 -29.25 -25.70
CA ASN A 508 0.53 -28.73 -26.00
C ASN A 508 1.67 -29.26 -25.10
N GLU A 509 1.37 -30.12 -24.12
CA GLU A 509 2.36 -30.62 -23.13
C GLU A 509 3.33 -31.70 -23.66
N LYS A 510 3.33 -32.01 -24.97
CA LYS A 510 4.23 -33.00 -25.59
C LYS A 510 5.41 -32.42 -26.38
N LEU A 511 5.57 -31.09 -26.42
CA LEU A 511 6.62 -30.45 -27.21
C LEU A 511 7.16 -29.24 -26.45
N LEU A 512 8.26 -29.38 -25.67
CA LEU A 512 9.31 -28.35 -25.47
C LEU A 512 10.34 -28.74 -24.37
N VAL A 513 10.94 -29.93 -24.51
CA VAL A 513 12.29 -30.18 -23.96
C VAL A 513 13.28 -29.92 -25.09
N LYS A 514 13.73 -28.67 -25.25
CA LYS A 514 15.02 -28.25 -25.85
C LYS A 514 14.98 -26.81 -26.35
N ARG A 515 15.98 -26.04 -25.89
CA ARG A 515 16.54 -24.80 -26.48
C ARG A 515 15.68 -23.53 -26.32
N ARG A 516 16.23 -22.55 -25.58
CA ARG A 516 16.93 -21.39 -26.19
C ARG A 516 17.56 -20.48 -25.13
N ARG A 517 18.89 -20.42 -25.14
CA ARG A 517 19.69 -19.24 -24.74
C ARG A 517 19.37 -18.11 -25.71
N ILE A 518 18.99 -16.92 -25.23
CA ILE A 518 19.14 -15.66 -25.97
C ILE A 518 19.53 -14.55 -24.98
N SER A 519 20.70 -13.97 -25.25
CA SER A 519 21.38 -12.88 -24.52
C SER A 519 20.60 -11.55 -24.55
N PRO A 520 20.85 -10.64 -23.60
CA PRO A 520 20.21 -9.33 -23.57
C PRO A 520 21.00 -8.31 -24.42
N ASN A 521 20.31 -7.42 -25.12
CA ASN A 521 20.91 -6.19 -25.63
C ASN A 521 19.96 -5.01 -25.32
N PRO A 522 20.43 -3.91 -24.70
CA PRO A 522 19.59 -2.79 -24.33
C PRO A 522 19.60 -1.72 -25.42
N SER A 523 18.43 -1.20 -25.78
CA SER A 523 18.34 0.03 -26.59
C SER A 523 17.41 1.06 -25.95
N ARG A 524 17.91 2.30 -26.02
CA ARG A 524 17.51 3.54 -25.35
C ARG A 524 16.16 4.11 -25.79
N SER A 525 15.68 5.01 -24.92
CA SER A 525 14.73 6.13 -25.11
C SER A 525 13.25 5.76 -24.90
N SER A 526 12.41 6.52 -24.20
CA SER A 526 12.47 7.92 -23.79
C SER A 526 11.50 8.22 -22.62
N THR A 527 11.92 9.15 -21.76
CA THR A 527 11.13 10.05 -20.87
C THR A 527 10.39 9.49 -19.63
N PRO A 528 10.74 9.96 -18.41
CA PRO A 528 10.18 9.48 -17.15
C PRO A 528 8.94 10.28 -16.74
N ALA A 529 7.81 9.61 -16.58
CA ALA A 529 6.66 10.20 -15.88
C ALA A 529 6.77 9.91 -14.38
N ARG A 530 7.36 10.86 -13.66
CA ARG A 530 7.27 11.07 -12.21
C ARG A 530 5.94 10.56 -11.62
N ARG A 531 6.00 9.53 -10.77
CA ARG A 531 5.12 9.38 -9.59
C ARG A 531 5.93 8.78 -8.46
N GLY A 532 6.20 9.61 -7.46
CA GLY A 532 7.04 9.29 -6.33
C GLY A 532 6.34 8.46 -5.25
N THR A 533 7.21 7.76 -4.50
CA THR A 533 7.24 7.58 -3.04
C THR A 533 6.25 6.61 -2.36
N TRP A 534 6.81 5.51 -1.82
CA TRP A 534 6.43 4.65 -0.66
C TRP A 534 5.14 3.87 -0.54
#